data_AF-V4YDD6-F1
#
_entry.id   AF-V4YDD6-F1
#
_cell.length_a   1.000
_cell.length_b   1.000
_cell.length_c   1.000
_cell.angle_alpha   90.00
_cell.angle_beta   90.00
_cell.angle_gamma   90.00
#
_symmetry.space_group_name_H-M   'P 1'
#
loop_
_entity.id
_entity.type
_entity.pdbx_description
1 polymer ?
#
loop_
_entity_poly.entity_id
_entity_poly.type
_entity_poly.pdbx_seq_one_letter_code
_entity_poly.pdbx_strand_id
1 'polypeptide(L)'
;MREQFRDAKLLASFNGRRFDVPFLEASLGIEIETPHLDLMYPCRKVGLGGGLKPIEKELGIDRDRQDLSGRDAIRLWRQYERGDESALDTLVSYNRDDTVNLRRLADIVADRLHADVFEPVVGVQPN
;
A
#
# COMPACT_ATOMS: atom_id res chain seq x y z
N MET A 1 8.17 -15.69 8.52
CA MET A 1 6.98 -14.98 8.00
C MET A 1 5.88 -14.86 9.04
N ARG A 2 5.36 -15.95 9.64
CA ARG A 2 4.39 -15.86 10.76
C ARG A 2 4.89 -15.00 11.92
N GLU A 3 6.14 -15.19 12.33
CA GLU A 3 6.78 -14.40 13.40
C GLU A 3 6.86 -12.91 13.03
N GLN A 4 7.16 -12.57 11.77
CA GLN A 4 7.25 -11.17 11.34
C GLN A 4 5.89 -10.44 11.44
N PHE A 5 4.78 -11.10 11.13
CA PHE A 5 3.45 -10.52 11.35
C PHE A 5 3.15 -10.36 12.84
N ARG A 6 3.47 -11.37 13.65
CA ARG A 6 3.23 -11.34 15.10
C ARG A 6 4.02 -10.24 15.82
N ASP A 7 5.26 -10.02 15.40
CA ASP A 7 6.16 -9.03 16.02
C ASP A 7 5.89 -7.59 15.51
N ALA A 8 5.23 -7.45 14.36
CA ALA A 8 4.81 -6.16 13.85
C ALA A 8 3.69 -5.58 14.72
N LYS A 9 3.81 -4.31 15.08
CA LYS A 9 2.75 -3.59 15.81
C LYS A 9 1.56 -3.20 14.92
N LEU A 10 1.81 -3.10 13.61
CA LEU A 10 0.84 -2.68 12.61
C LEU A 10 1.24 -3.26 11.25
N LEU A 11 0.28 -3.87 10.57
CA LEU A 11 0.35 -4.19 9.15
C LEU A 11 -0.22 -3.02 8.36
N ALA A 12 0.52 -2.49 7.40
CA ALA A 12 0.04 -1.47 6.46
C ALA A 12 -0.03 -2.06 5.04
N SER A 13 -1.13 -1.84 4.34
CA SER A 13 -1.27 -2.25 2.94
C SER A 13 -2.20 -1.32 2.16
N PHE A 14 -2.39 -1.58 0.86
CA PHE A 14 -3.38 -0.89 0.04
C PHE A 14 -4.30 -1.90 -0.64
N ASN A 15 -5.58 -1.89 -0.24
CA ASN A 15 -6.59 -2.88 -0.60
C ASN A 15 -6.26 -4.32 -0.14
N GLY A 16 -5.31 -4.47 0.79
CA GLY A 16 -4.89 -5.78 1.25
C GLY A 16 -5.91 -6.49 2.13
N ARG A 17 -6.86 -5.77 2.74
CA ARG A 17 -7.93 -6.43 3.52
C ARG A 17 -8.81 -7.30 2.63
N ARG A 18 -8.94 -6.93 1.36
CA ARG A 18 -9.77 -7.63 0.36
C ARG A 18 -8.97 -8.60 -0.50
N PHE A 19 -7.64 -8.44 -0.57
CA PHE A 19 -6.79 -9.17 -1.50
C PHE A 19 -5.63 -9.86 -0.79
N ASP A 20 -4.66 -9.10 -0.27
CA ASP A 20 -3.42 -9.65 0.30
C ASP A 20 -3.67 -10.59 1.48
N VAL A 21 -4.45 -10.17 2.48
CA VAL A 21 -4.67 -10.94 3.71
C VAL A 21 -5.35 -12.28 3.41
N PRO A 22 -6.52 -12.32 2.74
CA PRO A 22 -7.14 -13.61 2.39
C PRO A 22 -6.22 -14.52 1.57
N PHE A 23 -5.42 -13.95 0.66
CA PHE A 23 -4.50 -14.72 -0.14
C PHE A 23 -3.36 -15.31 0.69
N LEU A 24 -2.72 -14.51 1.54
CA LEU A 24 -1.62 -14.96 2.40
C LEU A 24 -2.07 -16.01 3.40
N GLU A 25 -3.22 -15.83 4.03
CA GLU A 25 -3.78 -16.81 4.97
C GLU A 25 -4.06 -18.15 4.27
N ALA A 26 -4.68 -18.11 3.08
CA ALA A 26 -4.99 -19.31 2.30
C ALA A 26 -3.72 -20.01 1.77
N SER A 27 -2.78 -19.25 1.20
CA SER A 27 -1.57 -19.80 0.57
C SER A 27 -0.53 -20.29 1.57
N LEU A 28 -0.49 -19.72 2.78
CA LEU A 28 0.52 -20.03 3.79
C LEU A 28 -0.05 -20.74 5.03
N GLY A 29 -1.37 -20.94 5.08
CA GLY A 29 -2.08 -21.55 6.20
C GLY A 29 -1.87 -20.80 7.52
N ILE A 30 -1.77 -19.47 7.46
CA ILE A 30 -1.49 -18.59 8.60
C ILE A 30 -2.76 -17.81 8.96
N GLU A 31 -2.80 -17.29 10.19
CA GLU A 31 -3.79 -16.29 10.60
C GLU A 31 -3.04 -14.96 10.84
N ILE A 32 -3.54 -13.87 10.26
CA ILE A 32 -2.96 -12.54 10.43
C ILE A 32 -3.79 -11.76 11.45
N GLU A 33 -3.36 -11.82 12.72
CA GLU A 33 -4.02 -11.12 13.84
C GLU A 33 -3.48 -9.71 14.09
N THR A 34 -2.41 -9.32 13.39
CA THR A 34 -1.79 -8.00 13.50
C THR A 34 -2.80 -6.89 13.22
N PRO A 35 -2.85 -5.82 14.02
CA PRO A 35 -3.65 -4.64 13.67
C PRO A 35 -3.35 -4.18 12.24
N HIS A 36 -4.40 -3.93 11.45
CA HIS A 36 -4.27 -3.71 10.02
C HIS A 36 -4.78 -2.34 9.60
N LEU A 37 -3.88 -1.50 9.09
CA LEU A 37 -4.18 -0.27 8.37
C LEU A 37 -4.20 -0.52 6.85
N ASP A 38 -5.39 -0.70 6.29
CA ASP A 38 -5.57 -0.70 4.84
C ASP A 38 -5.78 0.74 4.35
N LEU A 39 -4.74 1.32 3.74
CA LEU A 39 -4.67 2.72 3.29
C LEU A 39 -5.70 3.06 2.21
N MET A 40 -6.30 2.07 1.53
CA MET A 40 -7.36 2.34 0.56
C MET A 40 -8.54 3.08 1.22
N TYR A 41 -8.88 2.77 2.48
CA TYR A 41 -10.02 3.40 3.15
C TYR A 41 -9.72 4.82 3.66
N PRO A 42 -8.58 5.08 4.37
CA PRO A 42 -8.13 6.43 4.67
C PRO A 42 -7.97 7.32 3.42
N CYS A 43 -7.38 6.81 2.33
CA CYS A 43 -7.26 7.57 1.08
C CYS A 43 -8.62 8.08 0.59
N ARG A 44 -9.63 7.20 0.55
CA ARG A 44 -11.00 7.59 0.16
C ARG A 44 -11.61 8.66 1.04
N LYS A 45 -11.29 8.68 2.34
CA LYS A 45 -11.79 9.70 3.27
C LYS A 45 -11.24 11.09 2.94
N VAL A 46 -9.99 11.18 2.47
CA VAL A 46 -9.33 12.44 2.10
C VAL A 46 -9.42 12.73 0.60
N GLY A 47 -10.42 12.16 -0.08
CA GLY A 47 -10.70 12.41 -1.49
C GLY A 47 -9.80 11.68 -2.49
N LEU A 48 -8.88 10.83 -2.04
CA LEU A 48 -7.97 10.08 -2.91
C LEU A 48 -8.62 8.75 -3.33
N GLY A 49 -9.00 8.67 -4.60
CA GLY A 49 -9.71 7.53 -5.19
C GLY A 49 -8.91 6.77 -6.23
N GLY A 50 -9.31 5.52 -6.50
CA GLY A 50 -8.70 4.67 -7.53
C GLY A 50 -7.62 3.72 -7.00
N GLY A 51 -6.72 3.31 -7.89
CA GLY A 51 -5.59 2.44 -7.55
C GLY A 51 -4.41 3.23 -6.97
N LEU A 52 -3.46 2.52 -6.34
CA LEU A 52 -2.27 3.10 -5.73
C LEU A 52 -1.47 3.98 -6.70
N LYS A 53 -1.15 3.46 -7.88
CA LYS A 53 -0.35 4.18 -8.90
C LYS A 53 -0.96 5.52 -9.36
N PRO A 54 -2.26 5.59 -9.71
CA PRO A 54 -2.93 6.88 -9.94
C PRO A 54 -2.82 7.87 -8.77
N ILE A 55 -3.03 7.40 -7.53
CA ILE A 55 -2.96 8.23 -6.33
C ILE A 55 -1.53 8.76 -6.11
N GLU A 56 -0.52 7.91 -6.23
CA GLU A 56 0.88 8.33 -6.13
C GLU A 56 1.22 9.41 -7.15
N LYS A 57 0.75 9.26 -8.39
CA LYS A 57 0.93 10.27 -9.44
C LYS A 57 0.24 11.59 -9.09
N GLU A 58 -0.98 11.55 -8.56
CA GLU A 58 -1.71 12.74 -8.09
C GLU A 58 -0.95 13.47 -6.97
N LEU A 59 -0.30 12.71 -6.09
CA LEU A 59 0.46 13.23 -4.96
C LEU A 59 1.91 13.60 -5.28
N GLY A 60 2.37 13.37 -6.52
CA GLY A 60 3.77 13.59 -6.90
C GLY A 60 4.76 12.64 -6.21
N ILE A 61 4.32 11.44 -5.85
CA ILE A 61 5.19 10.39 -5.30
C ILE A 61 5.87 9.67 -6.47
N ASP A 62 7.19 9.83 -6.56
CA ASP A 62 7.98 9.19 -7.61
C ASP A 62 8.02 7.67 -7.48
N ARG A 63 8.09 7.02 -8.65
CA ARG A 63 8.33 5.57 -8.81
C ARG A 63 9.47 5.39 -9.81
N ASP A 64 10.31 4.39 -9.60
CA ASP A 64 11.37 4.03 -10.54
C ASP A 64 10.78 3.28 -11.75
N ARG A 65 9.75 2.45 -11.52
CA ARG A 65 9.10 1.64 -12.57
C ARG A 65 7.72 2.16 -12.98
N GLN A 66 7.67 3.39 -13.50
CA GLN A 66 6.43 4.00 -13.99
C GLN A 66 5.86 3.35 -15.26
N ASP A 67 6.68 2.59 -15.98
CA ASP A 67 6.31 1.86 -17.18
C ASP A 67 5.49 0.59 -16.89
N LEU A 68 5.59 0.04 -15.67
CA LEU A 68 4.95 -1.23 -15.32
C LEU A 68 3.55 -1.07 -14.71
N SER A 69 2.63 -1.95 -15.11
CA SER A 69 1.29 -2.07 -14.54
C SER A 69 1.15 -3.32 -13.66
N GLY A 70 0.07 -3.41 -12.86
CA GLY A 70 -0.23 -4.65 -12.12
C GLY A 70 -0.44 -5.87 -13.04
N ARG A 71 -0.84 -5.66 -14.30
CA ARG A 71 -0.90 -6.75 -15.30
C ARG A 71 0.50 -7.21 -15.72
N ASP A 72 1.45 -6.29 -15.81
CA ASP A 72 2.85 -6.62 -16.08
C ASP A 72 3.46 -7.40 -14.92
N ALA A 73 3.12 -7.08 -13.67
CA ALA A 73 3.56 -7.85 -12.52
C ALA A 73 3.12 -9.33 -12.62
N ILE A 74 1.88 -9.60 -13.02
CA ILE A 74 1.38 -10.97 -13.26
C ILE A 74 2.16 -11.65 -14.40
N ARG A 75 2.45 -10.91 -15.48
CA ARG A 75 3.24 -11.43 -16.61
C ARG A 75 4.66 -11.79 -16.19
N LEU A 76 5.32 -10.92 -15.43
CA LEU A 76 6.68 -11.13 -14.90
C LEU A 76 6.74 -12.34 -13.98
N TRP A 77 5.74 -12.52 -13.11
CA TRP A 77 5.65 -13.72 -12.27
C TRP A 77 5.61 -15.00 -13.12
N ARG A 78 4.78 -15.04 -14.16
CA ARG A 78 4.69 -16.20 -15.07
C ARG A 78 5.97 -16.44 -15.88
N GLN A 79 6.72 -15.38 -16.20
CA GLN A 79 8.02 -15.51 -16.87
C GLN A 79 9.04 -16.12 -15.93
N TYR A 80 9.08 -15.66 -14.68
CA TYR A 80 9.91 -16.24 -13.63
C TYR A 80 9.58 -17.73 -13.40
N GLU A 81 8.30 -18.10 -13.31
CA GLU A 81 7.88 -19.52 -13.18
C GLU A 81 8.37 -20.40 -14.34
N ARG A 82 8.71 -19.81 -15.49
CA ARG A 82 9.27 -20.50 -16.67
C ARG A 82 10.80 -20.48 -16.71
N GLY A 83 11.45 -19.98 -15.66
CA GLY A 83 12.91 -19.94 -15.52
C GLY A 83 13.58 -18.62 -15.90
N ASP A 84 12.81 -17.54 -16.12
CA ASP A 84 13.38 -16.21 -16.36
C ASP A 84 13.65 -15.47 -15.04
N GLU A 85 14.85 -15.65 -14.50
CA GLU A 85 15.29 -14.98 -13.26
C GLU A 85 15.30 -13.45 -13.38
N SER A 86 15.54 -12.90 -14.58
CA SER A 86 15.56 -11.44 -14.80
C SER A 86 14.17 -10.82 -14.65
N ALA A 87 13.11 -11.60 -14.92
CA ALA A 87 11.74 -11.19 -14.68
C ALA A 87 11.44 -11.06 -13.18
N LEU A 88 12.03 -11.92 -12.33
CA LEU A 88 11.90 -11.82 -10.88
C LEU A 88 12.58 -10.55 -10.35
N ASP A 89 13.79 -10.23 -10.80
CA ASP A 89 14.49 -9.00 -10.39
C ASP A 89 13.67 -7.75 -10.71
N THR A 90 13.08 -7.72 -11.91
CA THR A 90 12.17 -6.65 -12.33
C THR A 90 10.91 -6.59 -11.47
N LEU A 91 10.29 -7.74 -11.17
CA LEU A 91 9.10 -7.82 -10.32
C LEU A 91 9.40 -7.35 -8.89
N VAL A 92 10.54 -7.74 -8.33
CA VAL A 92 10.99 -7.33 -6.99
C VAL A 92 11.23 -5.83 -6.94
N SER A 93 11.88 -5.25 -7.96
CA SER A 93 12.04 -3.80 -8.09
C SER A 93 10.69 -3.09 -8.13
N TYR A 94 9.73 -3.58 -8.93
CA TYR A 94 8.39 -3.01 -9.00
C TYR A 94 7.63 -3.06 -7.65
N ASN A 95 7.66 -4.21 -6.95
CA ASN A 95 6.99 -4.39 -5.66
C ASN A 95 7.66 -3.59 -4.53
N ARG A 96 8.97 -3.32 -4.65
CA ARG A 96 9.69 -2.47 -3.70
C ARG A 96 9.16 -1.04 -3.72
N ASP A 97 8.93 -0.48 -4.91
CA ASP A 97 8.34 0.86 -5.06
C ASP A 97 6.99 0.95 -4.35
N ASP A 98 6.11 -0.04 -4.56
CA ASP A 98 4.81 -0.10 -3.88
C ASP A 98 5.00 -0.06 -2.35
N THR A 99 5.90 -0.87 -1.80
CA THR A 99 6.11 -0.95 -0.35
C THR A 99 6.69 0.35 0.24
N VAL A 100 7.67 0.96 -0.42
CA VAL A 100 8.29 2.22 0.03
C VAL A 100 7.29 3.36 -0.02
N ASN A 101 6.49 3.42 -1.08
CA ASN A 101 5.53 4.49 -1.28
C ASN A 101 4.30 4.39 -0.39
N LEU A 102 3.92 3.17 0.04
CA LEU A 102 2.87 3.02 1.05
C LEU A 102 3.18 3.79 2.33
N ARG A 103 4.45 3.86 2.74
CA ARG A 103 4.85 4.67 3.89
C ARG A 103 4.61 6.16 3.64
N ARG A 104 5.06 6.69 2.50
CA ARG A 104 4.86 8.11 2.13
C ARG A 104 3.37 8.45 2.04
N LEU A 105 2.59 7.56 1.45
CA LEU A 105 1.15 7.70 1.35
C LEU A 105 0.49 7.70 2.74
N ALA A 106 0.94 6.84 3.66
CA ALA A 106 0.44 6.82 5.03
C ALA A 106 0.69 8.15 5.75
N ASP A 107 1.89 8.70 5.62
CA ASP A 107 2.26 10.00 6.22
C ASP A 107 1.35 11.12 5.68
N ILE A 108 1.21 11.25 4.35
CA ILE A 108 0.36 12.27 3.72
C ILE A 108 -1.11 12.15 4.14
N VAL A 109 -1.63 10.92 4.18
CA VAL A 109 -3.04 10.69 4.53
C VAL A 109 -3.28 10.94 6.02
N ALA A 110 -2.33 10.59 6.88
CA ALA A 110 -2.40 10.90 8.30
C ALA A 110 -2.43 12.42 8.54
N ASP A 111 -1.58 13.17 7.85
CA ASP A 111 -1.53 14.64 7.95
C ASP A 111 -2.84 15.27 7.47
N ARG A 112 -3.38 14.84 6.32
CA ARG A 112 -4.68 15.33 5.81
C ARG A 112 -5.83 15.02 6.77
N LEU A 113 -5.88 13.80 7.31
CA LEU A 113 -6.90 13.43 8.29
C LEU A 113 -6.77 14.24 9.58
N HIS A 114 -5.53 14.53 10.01
CA HIS A 114 -5.31 15.37 11.19
C HIS A 114 -5.85 16.78 10.97
N ALA A 115 -5.51 17.38 9.82
CA ALA A 115 -6.04 18.68 9.42
C ALA A 115 -7.57 18.68 9.35
N ASP A 116 -8.18 17.73 8.63
CA ASP A 116 -9.63 17.67 8.44
C ASP A 116 -10.43 17.47 9.74
N VAL A 117 -9.87 16.76 10.73
CA VAL A 117 -10.59 16.41 11.96
C VAL A 117 -10.32 17.38 13.09
N PHE A 118 -9.07 17.85 13.24
CA PHE A 118 -8.64 18.58 14.43
C PHE A 118 -8.41 20.08 14.20
N GLU A 119 -8.03 20.51 12.99
CA GLU A 119 -7.84 21.94 12.71
C GLU A 119 -9.15 22.75 12.66
N PRO A 120 -10.32 22.21 12.22
CA PRO A 120 -11.60 22.93 12.32
C PRO A 120 -11.98 23.31 13.76
N VAL A 121 -11.43 22.61 14.76
CA VAL A 121 -11.70 22.85 16.19
C VAL A 121 -10.84 23.97 16.75
N VAL A 122 -9.71 24.30 16.10
CA VAL A 122 -8.76 25.34 16.56
C VAL A 122 -9.07 26.73 15.96
N GLY A 123 -9.86 26.78 14.88
CA GLY A 123 -10.13 28.00 14.10
C GLY A 123 -11.26 28.92 14.59
N VAL A 124 -11.99 28.59 15.65
CA VAL A 124 -12.99 29.52 16.24
C VAL A 124 -12.34 30.31 17.37
N GLN A 125 -11.74 31.46 17.03
CA GLN A 125 -11.45 32.47 18.05
C GLN A 125 -12.75 33.19 18.46
N PRO A 126 -13.04 33.33 19.76
CA PRO A 126 -14.16 34.15 20.21
C PRO A 126 -13.78 35.64 20.17
N ASN A 127 -14.30 36.35 19.18
CA ASN A 127 -15.12 37.57 19.32
C ASN A 127 -15.50 38.14 17.95
#